data_AF-A0A8H4JJX2-F1
#
_entry.id   AF-A0A8H4JJX2-F1
#
_cell.length_a   1.000
_cell.length_b   1.000
_cell.length_c   1.000
_cell.angle_alpha   90.00
_cell.angle_beta   90.00
_cell.angle_gamma   90.00
#
_symmetry.space_group_name_H-M   'P 1'
#
loop_
_entity.id
_entity.type
_entity.pdbx_description
1 polymer ?
#
loop_
_entity_poly.entity_id
_entity_poly.type
_entity_poly.pdbx_seq_one_letter_code
_entity_poly.pdbx_strand_id
1 'polypeptide(L)'
;MHQHGTEKPNFELNHLSSFKAERDQILFLFVSGMFPLGSTSPQNSFLGSWLWHLPPRLGSSTVLDYAALSVAWAYFSRMHGDPLALKNSELSYLSAVKSLALAIDNPKEQLSSNVLCATMLLGHYETFVNVPYAWTQHAGGAARLMQLRGAERCYESAFEYSMFLTCRAGVISEAFVSGKPCILEDKSWQDIPDGLIEFPLLPESPDMYHDIFSYFALVPGLQYRTRVATSDETRQSLLSTARNLRHNMQQWYHRFTSRDCGLRKPLVVAPISEDHPFHSQYIYHDIMSATMITTYYAYLILLNRTIVSLNPDDEETAENIELAGAICMSVDYCLHAGYCGTTTMRITLPIAHTALPVQYHRWINMWMDKFSAIMEATRIQALHS
;
A
#
# COMPACT_ATOMS: atom_id res chain seq x y z
N MET A 1 -45.91 -3.77 55.70
CA MET A 1 -44.50 -3.54 55.33
C MET A 1 -44.18 -4.40 54.13
N HIS A 2 -44.32 -3.88 52.92
CA HIS A 2 -43.75 -4.49 51.72
C HIS A 2 -42.88 -3.43 51.05
N GLN A 3 -41.56 -3.59 51.16
CA GLN A 3 -40.59 -2.84 50.38
C GLN A 3 -40.55 -3.46 48.98
N HIS A 4 -41.01 -2.72 47.97
CA HIS A 4 -40.66 -2.97 46.58
C HIS A 4 -39.27 -2.36 46.34
N GLY A 5 -38.25 -3.22 46.31
CA GLY A 5 -36.97 -2.90 45.72
C GLY A 5 -37.15 -2.75 44.20
N THR A 6 -36.97 -1.53 43.71
CA THR A 6 -36.88 -1.25 42.28
C THR A 6 -35.47 -1.62 41.82
N GLU A 7 -35.32 -2.83 41.28
CA GLU A 7 -34.15 -3.15 40.44
C GLU A 7 -34.17 -2.22 39.23
N LYS A 8 -33.12 -1.41 39.07
CA LYS A 8 -32.89 -0.68 37.82
C LYS A 8 -32.69 -1.73 36.72
N PRO A 9 -33.44 -1.67 35.61
CA PRO A 9 -33.28 -2.63 34.53
C PRO A 9 -31.86 -2.55 33.94
N ASN A 10 -31.29 -3.71 33.63
CA ASN A 10 -29.98 -3.98 33.00
C ASN A 10 -29.83 -3.38 31.57
N PHE A 11 -30.18 -2.12 31.38
CA PHE A 11 -30.21 -1.46 30.07
C PHE A 11 -28.80 -1.32 29.48
N GLU A 12 -27.80 -0.96 30.29
CA GLU A 12 -26.41 -0.83 29.85
C GLU A 12 -25.81 -2.19 29.47
N LEU A 13 -26.04 -3.23 30.27
CA LEU A 13 -25.56 -4.59 30.02
C LEU A 13 -26.14 -5.19 28.73
N ASN A 14 -27.43 -4.97 28.45
CA ASN A 14 -28.09 -5.44 27.22
C ASN A 14 -27.65 -4.64 25.98
N HIS A 15 -27.39 -3.34 26.12
CA HIS A 15 -26.91 -2.52 25.00
C HIS A 15 -25.45 -2.84 24.65
N LEU A 16 -24.60 -3.07 25.66
CA LEU A 16 -23.21 -3.49 25.48
C LEU A 16 -23.11 -4.88 24.86
N SER A 17 -23.97 -5.82 25.25
CA SER A 17 -24.00 -7.16 24.66
C SER A 17 -24.53 -7.14 23.22
N SER A 18 -25.55 -6.30 22.93
CA SER A 18 -26.09 -6.11 21.58
C SER A 18 -25.06 -5.49 20.64
N PHE A 19 -24.37 -4.41 21.05
CA PHE A 19 -23.34 -3.76 20.23
C PHE A 19 -22.17 -4.70 19.94
N LYS A 20 -21.73 -5.48 20.94
CA LYS A 20 -20.66 -6.48 20.77
C LYS A 20 -21.05 -7.53 19.72
N ALA A 21 -22.25 -8.09 19.84
CA ALA A 21 -22.74 -9.11 18.91
C ALA A 21 -22.89 -8.57 17.48
N GLU A 22 -23.43 -7.36 17.34
CA GLU A 22 -23.59 -6.68 16.05
C GLU A 22 -22.22 -6.40 15.40
N ARG A 23 -21.28 -5.82 16.16
CA ARG A 23 -19.90 -5.58 15.70
C ARG A 23 -19.23 -6.85 15.20
N ASP A 24 -19.27 -7.90 16.02
CA ASP A 24 -18.60 -9.17 15.72
C ASP A 24 -19.21 -9.80 14.46
N GLN A 25 -20.53 -9.72 14.28
CA GLN A 25 -21.21 -10.20 13.09
C GLN A 25 -20.83 -9.43 11.82
N ILE A 26 -20.85 -8.10 11.87
CA ILE A 26 -20.50 -7.24 10.72
C ILE A 26 -19.05 -7.50 10.28
N LEU A 27 -18.13 -7.53 11.24
CA LEU A 27 -16.70 -7.72 10.95
C LEU A 27 -16.39 -9.13 10.48
N PHE A 28 -17.07 -10.15 11.03
CA PHE A 28 -16.97 -11.51 10.51
C PHE A 28 -17.44 -11.62 9.07
N LEU A 29 -18.58 -11.02 8.72
CA LEU A 29 -19.10 -10.99 7.35
C LEU A 29 -18.17 -10.22 6.40
N PHE A 30 -17.59 -9.12 6.86
CA PHE A 30 -16.64 -8.33 6.10
C PHE A 30 -15.37 -9.13 5.78
N VAL A 31 -14.74 -9.74 6.80
CA VAL A 31 -13.53 -10.56 6.59
C VAL A 31 -13.85 -11.76 5.69
N SER A 32 -14.98 -12.43 5.91
CA SER A 32 -15.41 -13.57 5.07
C SER A 32 -15.70 -13.15 3.62
N GLY A 33 -16.29 -11.97 3.41
CA GLY A 33 -16.54 -11.42 2.07
C GLY A 33 -15.25 -11.03 1.33
N MET A 34 -14.25 -10.56 2.07
CA MET A 34 -12.93 -10.23 1.52
C MET A 34 -12.08 -11.49 1.21
N PHE A 35 -12.37 -12.61 1.88
CA PHE A 35 -11.68 -13.89 1.68
C PHE A 35 -12.68 -15.06 1.63
N PRO A 36 -13.38 -15.24 0.50
CA PRO A 36 -14.29 -16.36 0.34
C PRO A 36 -13.50 -17.68 0.33
N LEU A 37 -13.54 -18.41 1.46
CA LEU A 37 -12.93 -19.73 1.58
C LEU A 37 -13.49 -20.68 0.51
N GLY A 38 -12.62 -21.33 -0.26
CA GLY A 38 -13.01 -22.28 -1.31
C GLY A 38 -13.34 -21.67 -2.69
N SER A 39 -13.19 -20.36 -2.87
CA SER A 39 -13.32 -19.76 -4.21
C SER A 39 -12.09 -20.05 -5.06
N THR A 40 -12.28 -20.45 -6.32
CA THR A 40 -11.22 -20.56 -7.34
C THR A 40 -10.85 -19.21 -7.95
N SER A 41 -11.57 -18.12 -7.60
CA SER A 41 -11.23 -16.77 -8.05
C SER A 41 -9.96 -16.25 -7.38
N PRO A 42 -9.11 -15.50 -8.09
CA PRO A 42 -7.97 -14.80 -7.50
C PRO A 42 -8.41 -14.01 -6.26
N GLN A 43 -7.58 -14.00 -5.22
CA GLN A 43 -7.88 -13.25 -4.01
C GLN A 43 -8.09 -11.77 -4.37
N ASN A 44 -9.33 -11.30 -4.28
CA ASN A 44 -9.70 -9.90 -4.52
C ASN A 44 -9.37 -8.99 -3.33
N SER A 45 -8.63 -9.51 -2.33
CA SER A 45 -8.33 -8.76 -1.13
C SER A 45 -7.31 -7.67 -1.41
N PHE A 46 -7.83 -6.49 -1.73
CA PHE A 46 -7.12 -5.22 -1.74
C PHE A 46 -6.30 -5.01 -0.48
N LEU A 47 -6.92 -5.30 0.67
CA LEU A 47 -6.36 -5.02 1.98
C LEU A 47 -5.21 -6.00 2.26
N GLY A 48 -5.23 -7.18 1.66
CA GLY A 48 -4.18 -8.18 1.83
C GLY A 48 -4.43 -9.06 3.05
N SER A 49 -3.68 -10.16 3.13
CA SER A 49 -3.90 -11.27 4.05
C SER A 49 -3.85 -10.91 5.55
N TRP A 50 -3.30 -9.76 5.92
CA TRP A 50 -3.20 -9.32 7.32
C TRP A 50 -4.56 -9.12 8.01
N LEU A 51 -5.64 -8.88 7.25
CA LEU A 51 -6.99 -8.73 7.80
C LEU A 51 -7.46 -9.95 8.60
N TRP A 52 -6.93 -11.14 8.33
CA TRP A 52 -7.22 -12.35 9.11
C TRP A 52 -6.82 -12.24 10.58
N HIS A 53 -5.94 -11.30 10.93
CA HIS A 53 -5.58 -11.02 12.31
C HIS A 53 -6.60 -10.17 13.06
N LEU A 54 -7.60 -9.58 12.39
CA LEU A 54 -8.57 -8.71 13.04
C LEU A 54 -9.57 -9.45 13.95
N PRO A 55 -10.25 -10.53 13.51
CA PRO A 55 -11.32 -11.13 14.31
C PRO A 55 -10.92 -11.51 15.75
N PRO A 56 -9.74 -12.12 16.00
CA PRO A 56 -9.33 -12.45 17.37
C PRO A 56 -9.07 -11.23 18.28
N ARG A 57 -8.99 -10.02 17.72
CA ARG A 57 -8.63 -8.78 18.44
C ARG A 57 -9.82 -7.89 18.75
N LEU A 58 -11.00 -8.21 18.22
CA LEU A 58 -12.19 -7.40 18.41
C LEU A 58 -12.62 -7.37 19.87
N GLY A 59 -12.99 -6.17 20.34
CA GLY A 59 -13.34 -5.92 21.73
C GLY A 59 -12.17 -5.76 22.68
N SER A 60 -10.93 -5.87 22.21
CA SER A 60 -9.74 -5.57 23.01
C SER A 60 -9.38 -4.08 22.99
N SER A 61 -9.88 -3.32 22.02
CA SER A 61 -9.53 -1.92 21.84
C SER A 61 -10.62 -1.16 21.09
N THR A 62 -11.14 -0.11 21.72
CA THR A 62 -12.18 0.75 21.14
C THR A 62 -11.75 1.41 19.84
N VAL A 63 -10.48 1.85 19.75
CA VAL A 63 -9.96 2.46 18.51
C VAL A 63 -9.91 1.46 17.37
N LEU A 64 -9.46 0.23 17.63
CA LEU A 64 -9.41 -0.83 16.62
C LEU A 64 -10.81 -1.22 16.15
N ASP A 65 -11.74 -1.38 17.08
CA ASP A 65 -13.12 -1.78 16.77
C ASP A 65 -13.80 -0.77 15.85
N TYR A 66 -13.72 0.53 16.17
CA TYR A 66 -14.34 1.56 15.34
C TYR A 66 -13.66 1.71 13.98
N ALA A 67 -12.32 1.59 13.92
CA ALA A 67 -11.59 1.64 12.65
C ALA A 67 -11.91 0.43 11.76
N ALA A 68 -12.09 -0.75 12.35
CA ALA A 68 -12.51 -1.93 11.60
C ALA A 68 -13.96 -1.77 11.10
N LEU A 69 -14.86 -1.29 11.96
CA LEU A 69 -16.26 -1.04 11.60
C LEU A 69 -16.40 -0.02 10.49
N SER A 70 -15.60 1.06 10.48
CA SER A 70 -15.69 2.06 9.42
C SER A 70 -15.40 1.46 8.05
N VAL A 71 -14.33 0.64 7.94
CA VAL A 71 -13.97 -0.05 6.70
C VAL A 71 -15.04 -1.07 6.30
N ALA A 72 -15.53 -1.87 7.25
CA ALA A 72 -16.54 -2.90 6.98
C ALA A 72 -17.87 -2.29 6.48
N TRP A 73 -18.34 -1.22 7.13
CA TRP A 73 -19.54 -0.52 6.70
C TRP A 73 -19.36 0.16 5.35
N ALA A 74 -18.20 0.76 5.07
CA ALA A 74 -17.89 1.28 3.74
C ALA A 74 -17.94 0.17 2.69
N TYR A 75 -17.32 -0.98 2.97
CA TYR A 75 -17.39 -2.14 2.08
C TYR A 75 -18.83 -2.56 1.77
N PHE A 76 -19.69 -2.72 2.78
CA PHE A 76 -21.09 -3.10 2.56
C PHE A 76 -21.89 -2.04 1.83
N SER A 77 -21.67 -0.75 2.15
CA SER A 77 -22.29 0.35 1.43
C SER A 77 -21.96 0.29 -0.06
N ARG A 78 -20.69 0.05 -0.40
CA ARG A 78 -20.26 -0.11 -1.80
C ARG A 78 -20.88 -1.35 -2.46
N MET A 79 -20.88 -2.49 -1.77
CA MET A 79 -21.37 -3.76 -2.33
C MET A 79 -22.87 -3.77 -2.57
N HIS A 80 -23.64 -3.09 -1.71
CA HIS A 80 -25.09 -3.14 -1.73
C HIS A 80 -25.76 -1.82 -2.10
N GLY A 81 -24.99 -0.74 -2.28
CA GLY A 81 -25.53 0.60 -2.51
C GLY A 81 -26.35 1.13 -1.32
N ASP A 82 -26.04 0.69 -0.09
CA ASP A 82 -26.83 1.00 1.10
C ASP A 82 -26.39 2.34 1.73
N PRO A 83 -27.28 3.37 1.75
CA PRO A 83 -26.98 4.67 2.37
C PRO A 83 -26.88 4.61 3.89
N LEU A 84 -27.57 3.66 4.55
CA LEU A 84 -27.47 3.48 6.00
C LEU A 84 -26.10 2.91 6.38
N ALA A 85 -25.61 1.94 5.61
CA ALA A 85 -24.25 1.44 5.75
C ALA A 85 -23.22 2.57 5.57
N LEU A 86 -23.41 3.47 4.59
CA LEU A 86 -22.52 4.63 4.41
C LEU A 86 -22.50 5.52 5.65
N LYS A 87 -23.69 5.89 6.16
CA LYS A 87 -23.81 6.69 7.38
C LYS A 87 -23.14 6.02 8.58
N ASN A 88 -23.34 4.71 8.76
CA ASN A 88 -22.69 3.95 9.83
C ASN A 88 -21.16 3.92 9.66
N SER A 89 -20.67 3.89 8.42
CA SER A 89 -19.25 3.96 8.11
C SER A 89 -18.64 5.29 8.57
N GLU A 90 -19.32 6.42 8.29
CA GLU A 90 -18.87 7.76 8.67
C GLU A 90 -18.89 7.96 10.19
N LEU A 91 -19.96 7.50 10.86
CA LEU A 91 -20.05 7.56 12.32
C LEU A 91 -18.97 6.73 13.00
N SER A 92 -18.67 5.55 12.45
CA SER A 92 -17.60 4.69 12.95
C SER A 92 -16.23 5.32 12.72
N TYR A 93 -15.98 5.92 11.55
CA TYR A 93 -14.74 6.63 11.25
C TYR A 93 -14.52 7.81 12.21
N LEU A 94 -15.53 8.66 12.42
CA LEU A 94 -15.44 9.78 13.36
C LEU A 94 -15.16 9.30 14.80
N SER A 95 -15.77 8.20 15.21
CA SER A 95 -15.53 7.58 16.52
C SER A 95 -14.13 7.00 16.64
N ALA A 96 -13.62 6.41 15.56
CA ALA A 96 -12.27 5.88 15.47
C ALA A 96 -11.22 7.00 15.55
N VAL A 97 -11.38 8.10 14.82
CA VAL A 97 -10.44 9.24 14.86
C VAL A 97 -10.38 9.86 16.27
N LYS A 98 -11.54 10.04 16.92
CA LYS A 98 -11.60 10.51 18.32
C LYS A 98 -10.91 9.54 19.28
N SER A 99 -11.18 8.25 19.13
CA SER A 99 -10.56 7.20 19.96
C SER A 99 -9.05 7.09 19.72
N LEU A 100 -8.60 7.30 18.49
CA LEU A 100 -7.18 7.31 18.12
C LEU A 100 -6.45 8.46 18.78
N ALA A 101 -7.03 9.66 18.79
CA ALA A 101 -6.45 10.81 19.48
C ALA A 101 -6.25 10.52 20.99
N LEU A 102 -7.25 9.92 21.64
CA LEU A 102 -7.16 9.53 23.05
C LEU A 102 -6.11 8.42 23.28
N ALA A 103 -6.04 7.43 22.40
CA ALA A 103 -5.09 6.32 22.50
C ALA A 103 -3.63 6.78 22.30
N ILE A 104 -3.40 7.76 21.42
CA ILE A 104 -2.08 8.37 21.19
C ILE A 104 -1.63 9.20 22.41
N ASP A 105 -2.55 9.82 23.14
CA ASP A 105 -2.24 10.58 24.36
C ASP A 105 -2.02 9.67 25.58
N ASN A 106 -2.44 8.40 25.51
CA ASN A 106 -2.30 7.43 26.59
C ASN A 106 -0.95 6.68 26.49
N PRO A 107 -0.01 6.86 27.45
CA PRO A 107 1.32 6.23 27.40
C PRO A 107 1.29 4.70 27.35
N LYS A 108 0.20 4.06 27.81
CA LYS A 108 0.04 2.60 27.80
C LYS A 108 -0.45 2.05 26.47
N GLU A 109 -1.10 2.87 25.65
CA GLU A 109 -1.76 2.44 24.41
C GLU A 109 -1.09 2.98 23.15
N GLN A 110 -0.45 4.16 23.24
CA GLN A 110 0.07 4.93 22.11
C GLN A 110 0.95 4.14 21.12
N LEU A 111 1.69 3.14 21.59
CA LEU A 111 2.58 2.32 20.77
C LEU A 111 2.10 0.86 20.60
N SER A 112 0.85 0.59 20.96
CA SER A 112 0.25 -0.74 20.82
C SER A 112 0.03 -1.12 19.36
N SER A 113 -0.01 -2.43 19.11
CA SER A 113 -0.37 -3.01 17.81
C SER A 113 -1.75 -2.54 17.34
N ASN A 114 -2.69 -2.37 18.28
CA ASN A 114 -4.06 -1.94 18.01
C ASN A 114 -4.10 -0.50 17.47
N VAL A 115 -3.28 0.40 18.01
CA VAL A 115 -3.18 1.80 17.54
C VAL A 115 -2.58 1.85 16.13
N LEU A 116 -1.51 1.09 15.85
CA LEU A 116 -0.95 1.02 14.50
C LEU A 116 -1.97 0.44 13.51
N CYS A 117 -2.60 -0.68 13.87
CA CYS A 117 -3.59 -1.34 13.02
C CYS A 117 -4.78 -0.43 12.72
N ALA A 118 -5.31 0.26 13.74
CA ALA A 118 -6.38 1.23 13.55
C ALA A 118 -5.95 2.38 12.62
N THR A 119 -4.74 2.91 12.79
CA THR A 119 -4.19 3.95 11.91
C THR A 119 -4.13 3.48 10.45
N MET A 120 -3.70 2.23 10.22
CA MET A 120 -3.70 1.63 8.89
C MET A 120 -5.13 1.47 8.34
N LEU A 121 -6.08 0.96 9.15
CA LEU A 121 -7.48 0.80 8.74
C LEU A 121 -8.13 2.14 8.35
N LEU A 122 -7.82 3.21 9.07
CA LEU A 122 -8.34 4.54 8.73
C LEU A 122 -7.77 5.06 7.40
N GLY A 123 -6.48 4.84 7.13
CA GLY A 123 -5.91 5.16 5.81
C GLY A 123 -6.56 4.37 4.67
N HIS A 124 -6.93 3.11 4.92
CA HIS A 124 -7.70 2.31 3.98
C HIS A 124 -9.13 2.85 3.81
N TYR A 125 -9.81 3.19 4.91
CA TYR A 125 -11.14 3.81 4.87
C TYR A 125 -11.17 5.08 4.01
N GLU A 126 -10.19 5.96 4.16
CA GLU A 126 -10.07 7.20 3.35
C GLU A 126 -9.67 6.93 1.90
N THR A 127 -9.18 5.73 1.61
CA THR A 127 -9.02 5.28 0.22
C THR A 127 -10.36 4.80 -0.36
N PHE A 128 -11.26 4.28 0.48
CA PHE A 128 -12.64 3.91 0.11
C PHE A 128 -13.55 5.13 -0.04
N VAL A 129 -13.53 6.04 0.94
CA VAL A 129 -14.35 7.26 0.93
C VAL A 129 -13.46 8.38 0.42
N ASN A 130 -13.84 9.06 -0.66
CA ASN A 130 -12.97 10.02 -1.36
C ASN A 130 -12.62 11.26 -0.51
N VAL A 131 -11.73 11.11 0.48
CA VAL A 131 -11.20 12.20 1.30
C VAL A 131 -9.82 12.57 0.74
N PRO A 132 -9.70 13.70 0.02
CA PRO A 132 -8.43 14.09 -0.59
C PRO A 132 -7.31 14.19 0.44
N TYR A 133 -6.13 13.64 0.13
CA TYR A 133 -4.89 13.75 0.92
C TYR A 133 -4.91 13.18 2.35
N ALA A 134 -6.00 12.57 2.79
CA ALA A 134 -6.08 12.02 4.15
C ALA A 134 -5.23 10.75 4.28
N TRP A 135 -5.24 9.87 3.25
CA TRP A 135 -4.47 8.63 3.26
C TRP A 135 -2.96 8.86 3.44
N THR A 136 -2.40 9.95 2.88
CA THR A 136 -0.98 10.30 3.04
C THR A 136 -0.65 10.69 4.48
N GLN A 137 -1.60 11.33 5.19
CA GLN A 137 -1.42 11.69 6.60
C GLN A 137 -1.44 10.44 7.47
N HIS A 138 -2.34 9.48 7.21
CA HIS A 138 -2.33 8.20 7.92
C HIS A 138 -1.12 7.34 7.58
N ALA A 139 -0.62 7.35 6.34
CA ALA A 139 0.65 6.70 5.99
C ALA A 139 1.83 7.31 6.78
N GLY A 140 1.90 8.64 6.89
CA GLY A 140 2.90 9.33 7.72
C GLY A 140 2.76 9.04 9.22
N GLY A 141 1.52 9.00 9.72
CA GLY A 141 1.21 8.61 11.10
C GLY A 141 1.64 7.17 11.39
N ALA A 142 1.33 6.23 10.50
CA ALA A 142 1.76 4.84 10.60
C ALA A 142 3.28 4.72 10.56
N ALA A 143 3.95 5.43 9.64
CA ALA A 143 5.41 5.50 9.57
C ALA A 143 6.00 5.98 10.90
N ARG A 144 5.46 7.08 11.46
CA ARG A 144 5.94 7.62 12.73
C ARG A 144 5.71 6.65 13.90
N LEU A 145 4.55 6.00 13.96
CA LEU A 145 4.27 4.97 14.96
C LEU A 145 5.25 3.80 14.85
N MET A 146 5.52 3.31 13.64
CA MET A 146 6.52 2.24 13.43
C MET A 146 7.91 2.67 13.89
N GLN A 147 8.33 3.89 13.55
CA GLN A 147 9.62 4.42 13.98
C GLN A 147 9.73 4.48 15.50
N LEU A 148 8.68 4.94 16.20
CA LEU A 148 8.65 5.02 17.66
C LEU A 148 8.57 3.63 18.33
N ARG A 149 7.95 2.66 17.67
CA ARG A 149 7.86 1.26 18.12
C ARG A 149 9.19 0.53 17.98
N GLY A 150 10.02 0.95 17.03
CA GLY A 150 11.28 0.30 16.68
C GLY A 150 11.07 -0.91 15.77
N ALA A 151 12.11 -1.25 15.00
CA ALA A 151 12.06 -2.33 14.01
C ALA A 151 11.84 -3.71 14.65
N GLU A 152 12.35 -3.94 15.86
CA GLU A 152 12.22 -5.22 16.58
C GLU A 152 10.77 -5.64 16.78
N ARG A 153 9.89 -4.67 17.09
CA ARG A 153 8.46 -4.94 17.29
C ARG A 153 7.75 -5.46 16.05
N CYS A 154 8.27 -5.17 14.86
CA CYS A 154 7.64 -5.58 13.61
C CYS A 154 7.75 -7.09 13.33
N TYR A 155 8.56 -7.84 14.08
CA TYR A 155 8.66 -9.29 13.94
C TYR A 155 8.44 -10.05 15.26
N GLU A 156 7.79 -9.42 16.24
CA GLU A 156 7.40 -10.09 17.50
C GLU A 156 6.22 -11.06 17.33
N SER A 157 5.40 -10.88 16.28
CA SER A 157 4.30 -11.78 15.96
C SER A 157 3.89 -11.68 14.49
N ALA A 158 3.16 -12.70 14.00
CA ALA A 158 2.61 -12.70 12.64
C ALA A 158 1.76 -11.47 12.32
N PHE A 159 1.07 -10.93 13.32
CA PHE A 159 0.26 -9.72 13.15
C PHE A 159 1.12 -8.48 12.90
N GLU A 160 2.18 -8.31 13.69
CA GLU A 160 3.12 -7.20 13.54
C GLU A 160 3.80 -7.23 12.18
N TYR A 161 4.24 -8.42 11.79
CA TYR A 161 4.93 -8.63 10.55
C TYR A 161 4.03 -8.40 9.36
N SER A 162 2.80 -8.90 9.40
CA SER A 162 1.83 -8.65 8.33
C SER A 162 1.51 -7.15 8.19
N MET A 163 1.38 -6.42 9.30
CA MET A 163 1.22 -4.96 9.25
C MET A 163 2.44 -4.27 8.62
N PHE A 164 3.65 -4.68 9.01
CA PHE A 164 4.89 -4.20 8.42
C PHE A 164 4.91 -4.42 6.90
N LEU A 165 4.67 -5.65 6.44
CA LEU A 165 4.70 -5.96 5.01
C LEU A 165 3.72 -5.09 4.20
N THR A 166 2.51 -4.88 4.72
CA THR A 166 1.46 -4.08 4.07
C THR A 166 1.78 -2.59 4.05
N CYS A 167 2.34 -2.02 5.11
CA CYS A 167 2.52 -0.58 5.20
C CYS A 167 3.74 -0.06 4.41
N ARG A 168 4.74 -0.90 4.09
CA ARG A 168 6.00 -0.49 3.43
C ARG A 168 5.77 0.40 2.20
N ALA A 169 4.86 0.00 1.31
CA ALA A 169 4.56 0.79 0.11
C ALA A 169 4.04 2.19 0.45
N GLY A 170 3.17 2.30 1.45
CA GLY A 170 2.66 3.58 1.95
C GLY A 170 3.73 4.45 2.60
N VAL A 171 4.59 3.85 3.42
CA VAL A 171 5.71 4.54 4.10
C VAL A 171 6.73 5.08 3.09
N ILE A 172 7.06 4.31 2.05
CA ILE A 172 7.97 4.76 0.98
C ILE A 172 7.31 5.87 0.15
N SER A 173 6.02 5.73 -0.17
CA SER A 173 5.27 6.75 -0.90
C SER A 173 5.19 8.07 -0.13
N GLU A 174 4.98 8.02 1.18
CA GLU A 174 5.00 9.21 2.04
C GLU A 174 6.36 9.90 1.99
N ALA A 175 7.47 9.15 2.03
CA ALA A 175 8.82 9.71 1.96
C ALA A 175 9.08 10.48 0.64
N PHE A 176 8.57 9.95 -0.48
CA PHE A 176 8.61 10.68 -1.77
C PHE A 176 7.77 11.96 -1.73
N VAL A 177 6.55 11.89 -1.20
CA VAL A 177 5.62 13.03 -1.12
C VAL A 177 6.16 14.12 -0.19
N SER A 178 6.72 13.74 0.96
CA SER A 178 7.29 14.67 1.93
C SER A 178 8.69 15.15 1.52
N GLY A 179 9.31 14.52 0.52
CA GLY A 179 10.66 14.83 0.06
C GLY A 179 11.73 14.56 1.12
N LYS A 180 11.47 13.62 2.04
CA LYS A 180 12.35 13.25 3.14
C LYS A 180 12.91 11.84 2.95
N PRO A 181 14.00 11.49 3.63
CA PRO A 181 14.46 10.12 3.66
C PRO A 181 13.42 9.18 4.30
N CYS A 182 13.33 7.97 3.78
CA CYS A 182 12.37 6.97 4.25
C CYS A 182 12.89 6.33 5.54
N ILE A 183 12.05 6.19 6.58
CA ILE A 183 12.46 5.53 7.83
C ILE A 183 12.94 4.08 7.61
N LEU A 184 12.51 3.44 6.53
CA LEU A 184 12.87 2.08 6.20
C LEU A 184 14.28 1.97 5.63
N GLU A 185 14.95 3.09 5.30
CA GLU A 185 16.35 3.09 4.87
C GLU A 185 17.31 2.76 6.02
N ASP A 186 16.87 2.95 7.27
CA ASP A 186 17.68 2.68 8.46
C ASP A 186 18.03 1.19 8.56
N LYS A 187 19.28 0.92 8.97
CA LYS A 187 19.84 -0.43 9.02
C LYS A 187 18.98 -1.42 9.81
N SER A 188 18.35 -0.99 10.90
CA SER A 188 17.46 -1.85 11.70
C SER A 188 16.25 -2.39 10.93
N TRP A 189 15.78 -1.66 9.90
CA TRP A 189 14.68 -2.09 9.03
C TRP A 189 15.16 -2.90 7.84
N GLN A 190 16.38 -2.62 7.36
CA GLN A 190 17.03 -3.35 6.27
C GLN A 190 17.47 -4.76 6.70
N ASP A 191 17.82 -4.92 7.98
CA ASP A 191 18.34 -6.17 8.55
C ASP A 191 17.24 -7.02 9.24
N ILE A 192 15.96 -6.80 8.94
CA ILE A 192 14.87 -7.64 9.49
C ILE A 192 15.05 -9.07 8.97
N PRO A 193 15.19 -10.08 9.85
CA PRO A 193 15.48 -11.44 9.39
C PRO A 193 14.31 -12.09 8.66
N ASP A 194 14.62 -12.80 7.57
CA ASP A 194 13.67 -13.60 6.83
C ASP A 194 13.25 -14.86 7.61
N GLY A 195 12.02 -15.32 7.37
CA GLY A 195 11.55 -16.62 7.85
C GLY A 195 11.30 -16.74 9.35
N LEU A 196 11.36 -15.63 10.11
CA LEU A 196 11.08 -15.65 11.56
C LEU A 196 9.63 -16.02 11.88
N ILE A 197 8.71 -15.73 10.97
CA ILE A 197 7.29 -15.96 11.18
C ILE A 197 6.71 -16.73 10.00
N GLU A 198 6.32 -17.97 10.26
CA GLU A 198 5.52 -18.76 9.33
C GLU A 198 4.08 -18.24 9.36
N PHE A 199 3.65 -17.62 8.27
CA PHE A 199 2.26 -17.25 8.06
C PHE A 199 1.80 -17.83 6.71
N PRO A 200 0.73 -18.67 6.68
CA PRO A 200 0.34 -19.43 5.49
C PRO A 200 0.01 -18.59 4.25
N LEU A 201 -0.22 -17.29 4.42
CA LEU A 201 -0.55 -16.36 3.35
C LEU A 201 0.64 -15.45 2.98
N LEU A 202 1.86 -15.76 3.44
CA LEU A 202 3.06 -15.13 2.93
C LEU A 202 3.37 -15.65 1.51
N PRO A 203 3.98 -14.81 0.67
CA PRO A 203 4.49 -15.28 -0.62
C PRO A 203 5.50 -16.42 -0.44
N GLU A 204 5.55 -17.35 -1.40
CA GLU A 204 6.51 -18.47 -1.37
C GLU A 204 7.99 -18.04 -1.40
N SER A 205 8.28 -16.78 -1.77
CA SER A 205 9.63 -16.22 -1.81
C SER A 205 9.66 -14.85 -1.12
N PRO A 206 9.49 -14.79 0.20
CA PRO A 206 9.37 -13.53 0.94
C PRO A 206 10.64 -12.68 0.85
N ASP A 207 11.82 -13.33 0.80
CA ASP A 207 13.15 -12.75 0.60
C ASP A 207 13.18 -11.76 -0.58
N MET A 208 12.60 -12.16 -1.72
CA MET A 208 12.60 -11.33 -2.91
C MET A 208 11.77 -10.06 -2.74
N TYR A 209 10.72 -10.11 -1.94
CA TYR A 209 9.91 -8.94 -1.63
C TYR A 209 10.62 -8.06 -0.59
N HIS A 210 11.33 -8.63 0.39
CA HIS A 210 12.16 -7.82 1.29
C HIS A 210 13.23 -7.06 0.52
N ASP A 211 14.01 -7.75 -0.31
CA ASP A 211 15.08 -7.15 -1.13
C ASP A 211 14.57 -5.92 -1.90
N ILE A 212 13.49 -6.06 -2.67
CA ILE A 212 13.03 -4.96 -3.53
C ILE A 212 12.45 -3.79 -2.76
N PHE A 213 11.71 -4.05 -1.68
CA PHE A 213 11.19 -2.98 -0.83
C PHE A 213 12.32 -2.28 -0.06
N SER A 214 13.35 -3.02 0.33
CA SER A 214 14.57 -2.48 0.91
C SER A 214 15.28 -1.53 -0.07
N TYR A 215 15.42 -1.93 -1.34
CA TYR A 215 15.97 -1.05 -2.38
C TYR A 215 15.10 0.19 -2.63
N PHE A 216 13.77 0.01 -2.72
CA PHE A 216 12.83 1.12 -2.90
C PHE A 216 12.91 2.14 -1.77
N ALA A 217 13.08 1.70 -0.52
CA ALA A 217 13.22 2.57 0.63
C ALA A 217 14.47 3.46 0.61
N LEU A 218 15.55 3.03 -0.06
CA LEU A 218 16.78 3.81 -0.18
C LEU A 218 16.66 4.99 -1.17
N VAL A 219 15.75 4.91 -2.14
CA VAL A 219 15.65 5.89 -3.24
C VAL A 219 15.25 7.30 -2.76
N PRO A 220 14.22 7.50 -1.89
CA PRO A 220 13.89 8.82 -1.37
C PRO A 220 15.06 9.49 -0.64
N GLY A 221 15.78 8.74 0.22
CA GLY A 221 16.91 9.25 0.98
C GLY A 221 18.10 9.63 0.09
N LEU A 222 18.37 8.85 -0.96
CA LEU A 222 19.38 9.17 -1.96
C LEU A 222 19.03 10.44 -2.74
N GLN A 223 17.77 10.61 -3.16
CA GLN A 223 17.30 11.82 -3.84
C GLN A 223 17.40 13.05 -2.95
N TYR A 224 16.98 12.93 -1.68
CA TYR A 224 17.10 14.01 -0.70
C TYR A 224 18.56 14.44 -0.55
N ARG A 225 19.47 13.48 -0.28
CA ARG A 225 20.91 13.74 -0.12
C ARG A 225 21.54 14.33 -1.38
N THR A 226 21.11 13.91 -2.56
CA THR A 226 21.57 14.46 -3.85
C THR A 226 21.19 15.93 -4.03
N ARG A 227 19.97 16.33 -3.63
CA ARG A 227 19.51 17.73 -3.73
C ARG A 227 20.25 18.68 -2.79
N VAL A 228 20.68 18.19 -1.61
CA VAL A 228 21.37 19.01 -0.59
C VAL A 228 22.89 18.91 -0.66
N ALA A 229 23.45 18.02 -1.49
CA ALA A 229 24.89 17.85 -1.62
C ALA A 229 25.54 19.05 -2.31
N THR A 230 26.55 19.64 -1.67
CA THR A 230 27.25 20.82 -2.15
C THR A 230 28.70 20.56 -2.58
N SER A 231 29.35 19.52 -2.04
CA SER A 231 30.74 19.18 -2.38
C SER A 231 30.84 18.08 -3.42
N ASP A 232 31.89 18.14 -4.25
CA ASP A 232 32.14 17.14 -5.28
C ASP A 232 32.43 15.76 -4.69
N GLU A 233 33.13 15.66 -3.56
CA GLU A 233 33.39 14.37 -2.90
C GLU A 233 32.09 13.72 -2.43
N THR A 234 31.16 14.52 -1.86
CA THR A 234 29.85 14.03 -1.44
C THR A 234 29.05 13.56 -2.65
N ARG A 235 29.05 14.33 -3.74
CA ARG A 235 28.36 13.96 -4.99
C ARG A 235 28.94 12.68 -5.60
N GLN A 236 30.26 12.50 -5.60
CA GLN A 236 30.91 11.26 -6.07
C GLN A 236 30.55 10.05 -5.20
N SER A 237 30.51 10.23 -3.87
CA SER A 237 30.07 9.16 -2.95
C SER A 237 28.58 8.80 -3.14
N LEU A 238 27.73 9.79 -3.44
CA LEU A 238 26.32 9.54 -3.75
C LEU A 238 26.16 8.83 -5.10
N LEU A 239 26.98 9.18 -6.09
CA LEU A 239 26.97 8.54 -7.40
C LEU A 239 27.37 7.06 -7.30
N SER A 240 28.41 6.74 -6.53
CA SER A 240 28.79 5.34 -6.29
C SER A 240 27.68 4.56 -5.57
N THR A 241 27.04 5.17 -4.57
CA THR A 241 25.88 4.59 -3.88
C THR A 241 24.72 4.34 -4.83
N ALA A 242 24.41 5.31 -5.70
CA ALA A 242 23.33 5.21 -6.69
C ALA A 242 23.58 4.08 -7.70
N ARG A 243 24.82 3.96 -8.21
CA ARG A 243 25.23 2.91 -9.14
C ARG A 243 25.18 1.52 -8.51
N ASN A 244 25.60 1.39 -7.25
CA ASN A 244 25.49 0.13 -6.52
C ASN A 244 24.03 -0.27 -6.30
N LEU A 245 23.18 0.68 -5.90
CA LEU A 245 21.74 0.43 -5.75
C LEU A 245 21.10 -0.01 -7.07
N ARG A 246 21.45 0.66 -8.18
CA ARG A 246 20.98 0.32 -9.52
C ARG A 246 21.36 -1.10 -9.89
N HIS A 247 22.63 -1.45 -9.67
CA HIS A 247 23.13 -2.79 -9.92
C HIS A 247 22.37 -3.86 -9.11
N ASN A 248 22.12 -3.61 -7.82
CA ASN A 248 21.38 -4.53 -6.96
C ASN A 248 19.93 -4.71 -7.43
N MET A 249 19.27 -3.62 -7.83
CA MET A 249 17.91 -3.67 -8.40
C MET A 249 17.88 -4.47 -9.71
N GLN A 250 18.86 -4.28 -10.60
CA GLN A 250 18.97 -5.05 -11.86
C GLN A 250 19.21 -6.54 -11.59
N GLN A 251 20.10 -6.88 -10.65
CA GLN A 251 20.29 -8.27 -10.22
C GLN A 251 19.01 -8.87 -9.64
N TRP A 252 18.29 -8.11 -8.81
CA TRP A 252 16.98 -8.54 -8.30
C TRP A 252 16.00 -8.83 -9.44
N TYR A 253 15.90 -7.96 -10.44
CA TYR A 253 14.99 -8.16 -11.57
C TYR A 253 15.32 -9.44 -12.36
N HIS A 254 16.60 -9.70 -12.62
CA HIS A 254 17.02 -10.94 -13.27
C HIS A 254 16.67 -12.18 -12.45
N ARG A 255 16.95 -12.17 -11.14
CA ARG A 255 16.56 -13.26 -10.23
C ARG A 255 15.04 -13.44 -10.23
N PHE A 256 14.28 -12.36 -10.10
CA PHE A 256 12.81 -12.38 -9.99
C PHE A 256 12.15 -12.95 -11.24
N THR A 257 12.55 -12.47 -12.42
CA THR A 257 11.97 -12.92 -13.69
C THR A 257 12.39 -14.33 -14.10
N SER A 258 13.51 -14.84 -13.55
CA SER A 258 14.01 -16.18 -13.82
C SER A 258 13.45 -17.24 -12.86
N ARG A 259 12.72 -16.84 -11.81
CA ARG A 259 11.99 -17.77 -10.92
C ARG A 259 10.90 -18.52 -11.67
N ASP A 260 10.48 -19.64 -11.09
CA ASP A 260 9.34 -20.43 -11.55
C ASP A 260 9.47 -20.78 -13.05
N CYS A 261 10.67 -21.21 -13.46
CA CYS A 261 11.02 -21.51 -14.84
C CYS A 261 10.79 -20.35 -15.83
N GLY A 262 10.90 -19.11 -15.35
CA GLY A 262 10.69 -17.91 -16.16
C GLY A 262 9.24 -17.42 -16.22
N LEU A 263 8.31 -18.01 -15.46
CA LEU A 263 6.89 -17.65 -15.49
C LEU A 263 6.63 -16.18 -15.11
N ARG A 264 7.47 -15.59 -14.26
CA ARG A 264 7.31 -14.18 -13.84
C ARG A 264 7.74 -13.18 -14.92
N LYS A 265 8.42 -13.62 -15.97
CA LYS A 265 8.85 -12.73 -17.07
C LYS A 265 7.64 -12.25 -17.87
N PRO A 266 7.53 -10.95 -18.19
CA PRO A 266 6.44 -10.45 -19.04
C PRO A 266 6.51 -11.07 -20.44
N LEU A 267 5.38 -11.55 -20.94
CA LEU A 267 5.25 -12.07 -22.29
C LEU A 267 4.87 -10.94 -23.24
N VAL A 268 5.60 -10.81 -24.34
CA VAL A 268 5.34 -9.78 -25.36
C VAL A 268 4.34 -10.31 -26.37
N VAL A 269 3.24 -9.59 -26.56
CA VAL A 269 2.24 -9.90 -27.58
C VAL A 269 2.21 -8.77 -28.62
N ALA A 270 2.38 -9.12 -29.89
CA ALA A 270 2.41 -8.21 -31.03
C ALA A 270 1.87 -8.91 -32.29
N PRO A 271 1.32 -8.17 -33.26
CA PRO A 271 0.93 -6.76 -33.20
C PRO A 271 -0.43 -6.58 -32.48
N ILE A 272 -0.65 -5.43 -31.83
CA ILE A 272 -1.97 -5.09 -31.24
C ILE A 272 -2.88 -4.41 -32.27
N SER A 273 -2.42 -3.32 -32.88
CA SER A 273 -3.11 -2.53 -33.91
C SER A 273 -2.13 -1.49 -34.47
N GLU A 274 -2.34 -1.03 -35.72
CA GLU A 274 -1.58 0.08 -36.31
C GLU A 274 -1.82 1.42 -35.59
N ASP A 275 -2.98 1.59 -34.93
CA ASP A 275 -3.36 2.82 -34.22
C ASP A 275 -2.84 2.88 -32.77
N HIS A 276 -2.19 1.82 -32.28
CA HIS A 276 -1.68 1.77 -30.91
C HIS A 276 -0.25 2.36 -30.83
N PRO A 277 0.05 3.33 -29.93
CA PRO A 277 1.37 3.97 -29.89
C PRO A 277 2.53 3.02 -29.58
N PHE A 278 2.22 1.88 -29.00
CA PHE A 278 3.15 0.79 -28.73
C PHE A 278 2.74 -0.42 -29.57
N HIS A 279 3.66 -0.97 -30.36
CA HIS A 279 3.37 -2.11 -31.25
C HIS A 279 3.06 -3.42 -30.50
N SER A 280 3.38 -3.46 -29.20
CA SER A 280 3.29 -4.65 -28.36
C SER A 280 2.70 -4.32 -26.98
N GLN A 281 2.20 -5.36 -26.31
CA GLN A 281 1.70 -5.29 -24.93
C GLN A 281 2.31 -6.42 -24.12
N TYR A 282 2.32 -6.25 -22.80
CA TYR A 282 2.73 -7.27 -21.86
C TYR A 282 1.54 -8.03 -21.27
N ILE A 283 1.66 -9.35 -21.31
CA ILE A 283 0.85 -10.26 -20.50
C ILE A 283 1.71 -10.78 -19.36
N TYR A 284 1.15 -10.81 -18.16
CA TYR A 284 1.80 -11.32 -16.96
C TYR A 284 1.14 -12.62 -16.51
N HIS A 285 1.93 -13.49 -15.88
CA HIS A 285 1.42 -14.70 -15.27
C HIS A 285 0.41 -14.39 -14.16
N ASP A 286 0.72 -13.41 -13.34
CA ASP A 286 -0.08 -13.01 -12.18
C ASP A 286 0.05 -11.51 -11.87
N ILE A 287 -0.87 -11.02 -11.04
CA ILE A 287 -0.97 -9.62 -10.64
C ILE A 287 0.23 -9.13 -9.82
N MET A 288 0.85 -10.00 -9.03
CA MET A 288 2.01 -9.65 -8.20
C MET A 288 3.23 -9.43 -9.09
N SER A 289 3.45 -10.29 -10.08
CA SER A 289 4.48 -10.12 -11.11
C SER A 289 4.29 -8.80 -11.85
N ALA A 290 3.06 -8.49 -12.30
CA ALA A 290 2.76 -7.22 -12.96
C ALA A 290 3.09 -6.02 -12.05
N THR A 291 2.65 -6.06 -10.80
CA THR A 291 2.84 -4.98 -9.82
C THR A 291 4.32 -4.75 -9.48
N MET A 292 5.06 -5.81 -9.17
CA MET A 292 6.48 -5.71 -8.78
C MET A 292 7.35 -5.25 -9.95
N ILE A 293 7.14 -5.79 -11.16
CA ILE A 293 7.94 -5.47 -12.33
C ILE A 293 7.71 -4.02 -12.79
N THR A 294 6.46 -3.58 -12.86
CA THR A 294 6.15 -2.20 -13.26
C THR A 294 6.61 -1.17 -12.23
N THR A 295 6.50 -1.50 -10.93
CA THR A 295 7.05 -0.65 -9.86
C THR A 295 8.58 -0.60 -9.94
N TYR A 296 9.24 -1.72 -10.22
CA TYR A 296 10.69 -1.77 -10.47
C TYR A 296 11.10 -0.84 -11.61
N TYR A 297 10.41 -0.88 -12.76
CA TYR A 297 10.69 0.03 -13.88
C TYR A 297 10.58 1.50 -13.46
N ALA A 298 9.54 1.85 -12.71
CA ALA A 298 9.34 3.21 -12.25
C ALA A 298 10.45 3.67 -11.29
N TYR A 299 10.83 2.84 -10.32
CA TYR A 299 11.90 3.19 -9.38
C TYR A 299 13.28 3.24 -10.05
N LEU A 300 13.52 2.39 -11.05
CA LEU A 300 14.75 2.45 -11.84
C LEU A 300 14.83 3.76 -12.64
N ILE A 301 13.71 4.25 -13.21
CA ILE A 301 13.65 5.59 -13.84
C ILE A 301 14.02 6.69 -12.83
N LEU A 302 13.46 6.65 -11.62
CA LEU A 302 13.77 7.62 -10.56
C LEU A 302 15.24 7.59 -10.14
N LEU A 303 15.82 6.40 -10.07
CA LEU A 303 17.23 6.20 -9.72
C LEU A 303 18.16 6.66 -10.84
N ASN A 304 17.87 6.30 -12.09
CA ASN A 304 18.59 6.75 -13.28
C ASN A 304 18.62 8.28 -13.39
N ARG A 305 17.51 8.96 -13.10
CA ARG A 305 17.49 10.45 -13.03
C ARG A 305 18.40 11.00 -11.94
N THR A 306 18.46 10.31 -10.81
CA THR A 306 19.37 10.69 -9.71
C THR A 306 20.82 10.54 -10.16
N ILE A 307 21.16 9.45 -10.85
CA ILE A 307 22.47 9.22 -11.46
C ILE A 307 22.82 10.32 -12.47
N VAL A 308 21.93 10.62 -13.42
CA VAL A 308 22.15 11.69 -14.42
C VAL A 308 22.32 13.07 -13.76
N SER A 309 21.60 13.36 -12.67
CA SER A 309 21.78 14.62 -11.92
C SER A 309 23.14 14.72 -11.20
N LEU A 310 23.74 13.58 -10.87
CA LEU A 310 25.06 13.47 -10.26
C LEU A 310 26.17 13.45 -11.31
N ASN A 311 25.92 12.83 -12.47
CA ASN A 311 26.81 12.73 -13.62
C ASN A 311 26.04 12.93 -14.95
N PRO A 312 26.01 14.16 -15.50
CA PRO A 312 25.24 14.47 -16.72
C PRO A 312 25.68 13.70 -17.98
N ASP A 313 26.90 13.15 -17.99
CA ASP A 313 27.45 12.41 -19.12
C ASP A 313 26.92 10.96 -19.22
N ASP A 314 26.12 10.48 -18.25
CA ASP A 314 25.58 9.12 -18.25
C ASP A 314 24.40 8.95 -19.24
N GLU A 315 24.41 7.85 -20.02
CA GLU A 315 23.44 7.57 -21.11
C GLU A 315 22.06 7.06 -20.65
N GLU A 316 21.75 7.11 -19.34
CA GLU A 316 20.54 6.49 -18.76
C GLU A 316 19.21 7.09 -19.25
N THR A 317 19.26 8.19 -19.99
CA THR A 317 18.08 8.80 -20.64
C THR A 317 17.44 7.86 -21.67
N ALA A 318 18.23 7.08 -22.41
CA ALA A 318 17.70 6.12 -23.38
C ALA A 318 16.99 4.95 -22.68
N GLU A 319 17.63 4.37 -21.65
CA GLU A 319 17.04 3.30 -20.84
C GLU A 319 15.72 3.76 -20.19
N ASN A 320 15.66 5.02 -19.70
CA ASN A 320 14.43 5.56 -19.11
C ASN A 320 13.25 5.60 -20.09
N ILE A 321 13.49 5.83 -21.39
CA ILE A 321 12.46 5.79 -22.42
C ILE A 321 11.97 4.36 -22.61
N GLU A 322 12.88 3.38 -22.65
CA GLU A 322 12.54 1.96 -22.76
C GLU A 322 11.73 1.47 -21.55
N LEU A 323 12.17 1.80 -20.33
CA LEU A 323 11.45 1.49 -19.09
C LEU A 323 10.07 2.14 -19.04
N ALA A 324 9.95 3.38 -19.51
CA ALA A 324 8.66 4.06 -19.56
C ALA A 324 7.73 3.42 -20.60
N GLY A 325 8.26 3.03 -21.76
CA GLY A 325 7.54 2.23 -22.75
C GLY A 325 7.08 0.89 -22.18
N ALA A 326 7.94 0.22 -21.40
CA ALA A 326 7.61 -1.02 -20.71
C ALA A 326 6.44 -0.86 -19.72
N ILE A 327 6.40 0.24 -18.96
CA ILE A 327 5.23 0.58 -18.11
C ILE A 327 3.97 0.77 -18.96
N CYS A 328 4.07 1.48 -20.09
CA CYS A 328 2.93 1.68 -20.99
C CYS A 328 2.42 0.37 -21.61
N MET A 329 3.31 -0.57 -21.94
CA MET A 329 2.93 -1.90 -22.45
C MET A 329 2.20 -2.75 -21.39
N SER A 330 2.30 -2.41 -20.10
CA SER A 330 1.59 -3.10 -19.01
C SER A 330 0.16 -2.60 -18.77
N VAL A 331 -0.23 -1.49 -19.41
CA VAL A 331 -1.48 -0.78 -19.12
C VAL A 331 -2.71 -1.65 -19.32
N ASP A 332 -2.76 -2.44 -20.39
CA ASP A 332 -3.93 -3.29 -20.69
C ASP A 332 -4.13 -4.41 -19.65
N TYR A 333 -3.04 -5.09 -19.28
CA TYR A 333 -3.11 -6.09 -18.20
C TYR A 333 -3.57 -5.45 -16.88
N CYS A 334 -2.96 -4.32 -16.51
CA CYS A 334 -3.27 -3.63 -15.25
C CYS A 334 -4.68 -3.03 -15.22
N LEU A 335 -5.26 -2.67 -16.36
CA LEU A 335 -6.66 -2.24 -16.48
C LEU A 335 -7.62 -3.34 -15.99
N HIS A 336 -7.31 -4.60 -16.28
CA HIS A 336 -8.14 -5.75 -15.94
C HIS A 336 -7.74 -6.43 -14.62
N ALA A 337 -6.64 -5.99 -14.00
CA ALA A 337 -6.13 -6.53 -12.74
C ALA A 337 -6.74 -5.86 -11.49
N GLY A 338 -7.96 -5.33 -11.59
CA GLY A 338 -8.70 -4.76 -10.45
C GLY A 338 -7.95 -3.65 -9.71
N TYR A 339 -8.06 -3.66 -8.37
CA TYR A 339 -7.52 -2.57 -7.55
C TYR A 339 -5.99 -2.46 -7.58
N CYS A 340 -5.27 -3.58 -7.48
CA CYS A 340 -3.80 -3.52 -7.43
C CYS A 340 -3.24 -3.04 -8.78
N GLY A 341 -3.79 -3.48 -9.91
CA GLY A 341 -3.42 -2.97 -11.23
C GLY A 341 -3.67 -1.46 -11.37
N THR A 342 -4.86 -1.02 -10.93
CA THR A 342 -5.23 0.41 -10.95
C THR A 342 -4.30 1.26 -10.09
N THR A 343 -4.00 0.82 -8.86
CA THR A 343 -3.11 1.54 -7.94
C THR A 343 -1.68 1.60 -8.46
N THR A 344 -1.20 0.49 -9.02
CA THR A 344 0.13 0.41 -9.63
C THR A 344 0.26 1.44 -10.75
N MET A 345 -0.69 1.47 -11.69
CA MET A 345 -0.63 2.41 -12.82
C MET A 345 -0.75 3.88 -12.40
N ARG A 346 -1.51 4.18 -11.34
CA ARG A 346 -1.56 5.54 -10.78
C ARG A 346 -0.23 6.02 -10.20
N ILE A 347 0.63 5.10 -9.78
CA ILE A 347 1.97 5.42 -9.29
C ILE A 347 2.98 5.47 -10.45
N THR A 348 2.94 4.50 -11.35
CA THR A 348 3.99 4.31 -12.36
C THR A 348 3.81 5.16 -13.61
N LEU A 349 2.58 5.46 -14.06
CA LEU A 349 2.34 6.28 -15.26
C LEU A 349 2.85 7.73 -15.12
N PRO A 350 2.67 8.44 -13.98
CA PRO A 350 3.28 9.77 -13.82
C PRO A 350 4.81 9.76 -13.92
N ILE A 351 5.44 8.68 -13.46
CA ILE A 351 6.90 8.50 -13.54
C ILE A 351 7.32 8.19 -14.98
N ALA A 352 6.55 7.35 -15.70
CA ALA A 352 6.77 7.09 -17.12
C ALA A 352 6.58 8.35 -17.98
N HIS A 353 5.54 9.15 -17.71
CA HIS A 353 5.24 10.39 -18.42
C HIS A 353 6.44 11.34 -18.43
N THR A 354 7.16 11.43 -17.31
CA THR A 354 8.31 12.32 -17.17
C THR A 354 9.56 11.83 -17.93
N ALA A 355 9.57 10.59 -18.45
CA ALA A 355 10.65 10.04 -19.27
C ALA A 355 10.28 9.94 -20.76
N LEU A 356 8.99 9.85 -21.09
CA LEU A 356 8.54 9.66 -22.46
C LEU A 356 8.71 10.93 -23.33
N PRO A 357 9.05 10.77 -24.62
CA PRO A 357 8.98 11.85 -25.60
C PRO A 357 7.56 12.43 -25.74
N VAL A 358 7.48 13.71 -26.13
CA VAL A 358 6.23 14.49 -26.23
C VAL A 358 5.15 13.80 -27.07
N GLN A 359 5.54 13.06 -28.12
CA GLN A 359 4.59 12.34 -28.99
C GLN A 359 3.69 11.33 -28.24
N TYR A 360 4.13 10.82 -27.08
CA TYR A 360 3.36 9.87 -26.28
C TYR A 360 2.48 10.56 -25.22
N HIS A 361 2.71 11.84 -24.90
CA HIS A 361 2.07 12.54 -23.77
C HIS A 361 0.54 12.50 -23.84
N ARG A 362 -0.04 12.69 -25.03
CA ARG A 362 -1.49 12.61 -25.21
C ARG A 362 -2.05 11.24 -24.79
N TRP A 363 -1.38 10.16 -25.19
CA TRP A 363 -1.83 8.80 -24.88
C TRP A 363 -1.68 8.50 -23.38
N ILE A 364 -0.55 8.84 -22.77
CA ILE A 364 -0.34 8.54 -21.36
C ILE A 364 -1.23 9.38 -20.45
N ASN A 365 -1.51 10.64 -20.79
CA ASN A 365 -2.46 11.49 -20.05
C ASN A 365 -3.88 10.89 -20.08
N MET A 366 -4.34 10.44 -21.24
CA MET A 366 -5.63 9.75 -21.36
C MET A 366 -5.73 8.53 -20.43
N TRP A 367 -4.65 7.74 -20.31
CA TRP A 367 -4.64 6.59 -19.41
C TRP A 367 -4.53 6.96 -17.94
N MET A 368 -3.75 7.99 -17.58
CA MET A 368 -3.73 8.52 -16.21
C MET A 368 -5.12 9.01 -15.77
N ASP A 369 -5.83 9.71 -16.66
CA ASP A 369 -7.21 10.16 -16.43
C ASP A 369 -8.15 8.95 -16.27
N LYS A 370 -8.02 7.93 -17.13
CA LYS A 370 -8.82 6.71 -17.05
C LYS A 370 -8.62 5.94 -15.75
N PHE A 371 -7.38 5.72 -15.31
CA PHE A 371 -7.11 5.04 -14.04
C PHE A 371 -7.56 5.88 -12.83
N SER A 372 -7.50 7.21 -12.92
CA SER A 372 -8.04 8.10 -11.90
C SER A 372 -9.56 7.98 -11.82
N ALA A 373 -10.26 7.99 -12.96
CA ALA A 373 -11.69 7.79 -13.06
C ALA A 373 -12.13 6.40 -12.55
N ILE A 374 -11.38 5.33 -12.86
CA ILE A 374 -11.64 3.99 -12.31
C ILE A 374 -11.55 4.01 -10.78
N MET A 375 -10.49 4.61 -10.22
CA MET A 375 -10.37 4.74 -8.77
C MET A 375 -11.54 5.52 -8.17
N GLU A 376 -11.90 6.66 -8.75
CA GLU A 376 -13.00 7.49 -8.29
C GLU A 376 -14.35 6.76 -8.36
N ALA A 377 -14.59 6.00 -9.43
CA ALA A 377 -15.78 5.15 -9.55
C ALA A 377 -15.80 4.01 -8.52
N THR A 378 -14.64 3.56 -8.03
CA THR A 378 -14.55 2.58 -6.93
C THR A 378 -14.66 3.21 -5.54
N ARG A 379 -14.62 4.55 -5.43
CA ARG A 379 -14.77 5.27 -4.16
C ARG A 379 -16.23 5.57 -3.85
N ILE A 380 -16.54 5.59 -2.57
CA ILE A 380 -17.83 6.02 -2.04
C ILE A 380 -17.75 7.54 -1.86
N GLN A 381 -18.72 8.27 -2.41
CA GLN A 381 -18.84 9.69 -2.12
C GLN A 381 -19.33 9.85 -0.67
N ALA A 382 -18.67 10.70 0.12
CA ALA A 382 -19.13 11.02 1.46
C ALA A 382 -20.52 11.67 1.37
N LEU A 383 -21.38 11.44 2.38
CA LEU A 383 -22.70 12.06 2.48
C LEU A 383 -22.61 13.59 2.57
N HIS A 384 -21.44 14.11 2.97
CA HIS A 384 -21.13 15.53 3.10
C HIS A 384 -19.84 15.79 2.30
N SER A 385 -19.99 16.31 1.09
CA SER A 385 -18.89 16.84 0.26
C SER A 385 -18.89 18.36 0.28
#